data_AF-A0A938DKZ5-F1
#
_entry.id   AF-A0A938DKZ5-F1
#
_cell.length_a   1.000
_cell.length_b   1.000
_cell.length_c   1.000
_cell.angle_alpha   90.00
_cell.angle_beta   90.00
_cell.angle_gamma   90.00
#
_symmetry.space_group_name_H-M   'P 1'
#
loop_
_entity.id
_entity.type
_entity.pdbx_description
1 polymer ?
#
loop_
_entity_poly.entity_id
_entity_poly.type
_entity_poly.pdbx_seq_one_letter_code
_entity_poly.pdbx_strand_id
1 'polypeptide(L)'
;MRIYSRGGTGSFLLTGPGTFAVVETAGSPNGFGQVGYTVDVGTQPWTLQPADGWVFVGTTCDERGGSGTVISGSTVVFNVQADATVVCNFTVQKA
;
A
#
# COMPACT_ATOMS: atom_id res chain seq x y z
N MET A 1 -2.27 4.65 2.10
CA MET A 1 -1.42 3.78 1.26
C MET A 1 -0.88 4.54 0.08
N ARG A 2 0.39 4.32 -0.26
CA ARG A 2 1.10 4.96 -1.37
C ARG A 2 1.75 3.88 -2.24
N ILE A 3 1.74 4.07 -3.55
CA ILE A 3 2.37 3.17 -4.52
C ILE A 3 3.33 3.96 -5.38
N TYR A 4 4.57 3.49 -5.46
CA TYR A 4 5.61 3.98 -6.35
C TYR A 4 5.85 2.94 -7.45
N SER A 5 5.69 3.36 -8.70
CA SER A 5 5.87 2.49 -9.86
C SER A 5 7.14 2.86 -10.63
N ARG A 6 8.09 1.93 -10.73
CA ARG A 6 9.29 2.07 -11.56
C ARG A 6 8.99 1.54 -12.96
N GLY A 7 8.94 2.41 -13.97
CA GLY A 7 8.49 2.04 -15.32
C GLY A 7 7.20 2.73 -15.78
N GLY A 8 6.77 3.77 -15.06
CA GLY A 8 5.76 4.73 -15.48
C GLY A 8 4.37 4.51 -14.87
N THR A 9 3.34 4.92 -15.61
CA THR A 9 1.93 4.78 -15.23
C THR A 9 1.49 3.32 -15.16
N GLY A 10 0.67 2.99 -14.16
CA GLY A 10 0.11 1.65 -13.95
C GLY A 10 -1.05 1.67 -12.95
N SER A 11 -1.88 0.64 -13.00
CA SER A 11 -3.07 0.45 -12.18
C SER A 11 -2.85 -0.72 -11.22
N PHE A 12 -3.10 -0.54 -9.92
CA PHE A 12 -2.78 -1.57 -8.92
C PHE A 12 -3.91 -1.77 -7.92
N LEU A 13 -4.24 -3.02 -7.62
CA LEU A 13 -5.30 -3.36 -6.67
C LEU A 13 -4.74 -3.43 -5.24
N LEU A 14 -5.32 -2.65 -4.34
CA LEU A 14 -5.14 -2.74 -2.90
C LEU A 14 -6.38 -3.31 -2.26
N THR A 15 -6.22 -4.37 -1.47
CA THR A 15 -7.32 -5.01 -0.75
C THR A 15 -7.07 -4.90 0.75
N GLY A 16 -8.10 -4.47 1.49
CA GLY A 16 -8.12 -4.40 2.94
C GLY A 16 -9.36 -5.10 3.51
N PRO A 17 -9.63 -5.02 4.83
CA PRO A 17 -10.77 -5.69 5.44
C PRO A 17 -12.08 -5.11 4.92
N GLY A 18 -12.86 -5.93 4.21
CA GLY A 18 -14.17 -5.54 3.68
C GLY A 18 -14.15 -4.47 2.57
N THR A 19 -12.97 -4.11 2.04
CA THR A 19 -12.83 -3.05 1.03
C THR A 19 -11.67 -3.30 0.07
N PHE A 20 -11.70 -2.63 -1.07
CA PHE A 20 -10.59 -2.58 -2.01
C PHE A 20 -10.55 -1.23 -2.73
N ALA A 21 -9.40 -0.85 -3.28
CA ALA A 21 -9.33 0.21 -4.29
C ALA A 21 -8.33 -0.14 -5.37
N VAL A 22 -8.62 0.38 -6.56
CA VAL A 22 -7.67 0.48 -7.65
C VAL A 22 -6.94 1.81 -7.52
N VAL A 23 -5.62 1.76 -7.40
CA VAL A 23 -4.77 2.95 -7.32
C VAL A 23 -4.01 3.08 -8.63
N GLU A 24 -4.35 4.15 -9.35
CA GLU A 24 -3.61 4.58 -10.53
C GLU A 24 -2.36 5.35 -10.11
N THR A 25 -1.22 4.95 -10.66
CA THR A 25 0.02 5.72 -10.60
C THR A 25 0.18 6.49 -11.89
N ALA A 26 0.65 7.73 -11.84
CA ALA A 26 0.95 8.51 -13.03
C ALA A 26 2.39 9.04 -13.00
N GLY A 27 3.10 8.93 -14.12
CA GLY A 27 4.41 9.57 -14.31
C GLY A 27 5.33 8.85 -15.31
N SER A 28 6.46 9.50 -15.63
CA SER A 28 7.53 8.97 -16.49
C SER A 28 8.88 9.55 -16.04
N PRO A 29 9.95 8.75 -15.86
CA PRO A 29 9.99 7.28 -16.01
C PRO A 29 9.37 6.52 -14.83
N ASN A 30 9.03 7.20 -13.73
CA ASN A 30 8.42 6.63 -12.54
C ASN A 30 7.05 7.25 -12.28
N GLY A 31 6.13 6.49 -11.70
CA GLY A 31 4.80 6.97 -11.31
C GLY A 31 4.57 6.93 -9.81
N PHE A 32 3.55 7.67 -9.39
CA PHE A 32 3.07 7.72 -8.01
C PHE A 32 1.55 7.73 -7.96
N GLY A 33 0.98 7.05 -6.96
CA GLY A 33 -0.45 7.02 -6.66
C GLY A 33 -0.67 6.78 -5.17
N GLN A 34 -1.81 7.23 -4.64
CA GLN A 34 -2.14 7.03 -3.24
C GLN A 34 -3.64 6.96 -2.99
N VAL A 35 -4.01 6.31 -1.89
CA VAL A 35 -5.38 6.22 -1.39
C VAL A 35 -5.36 6.25 0.14
N GLY A 36 -6.37 6.85 0.76
CA GLY A 36 -6.54 6.90 2.22
C GLY A 36 -7.82 6.20 2.65
N TYR A 37 -7.80 5.63 3.86
CA TYR A 37 -8.96 4.96 4.47
C TYR A 37 -9.08 5.37 5.93
N THR A 38 -10.33 5.49 6.39
CA THR A 38 -10.64 5.39 7.82
C THR A 38 -10.99 3.94 8.10
N VAL A 39 -10.39 3.36 9.12
CA VAL A 39 -10.58 1.97 9.53
C VAL A 39 -10.90 1.92 11.01
N ASP A 40 -11.57 0.86 11.42
CA ASP A 40 -11.80 0.62 12.84
C ASP A 40 -10.50 0.32 13.58
N VAL A 41 -10.49 0.62 14.89
CA VAL A 41 -9.41 0.24 15.80
C VAL A 41 -9.22 -1.28 15.78
N GLY A 42 -7.97 -1.73 15.79
CA GLY A 42 -7.57 -3.13 15.83
C GLY A 42 -6.67 -3.55 14.66
N THR A 43 -6.63 -4.85 14.41
CA THR A 43 -5.75 -5.46 13.41
C THR A 43 -6.28 -5.29 11.99
N GLN A 44 -5.48 -4.67 11.13
CA GLN A 44 -5.86 -4.26 9.79
C GLN A 44 -4.84 -4.81 8.76
N PRO A 45 -5.14 -5.93 8.09
CA PRO A 45 -4.33 -6.45 6.99
C PRO A 45 -4.62 -5.73 5.67
N TRP A 46 -3.57 -5.33 4.96
CA TRP A 46 -3.66 -4.72 3.63
C TRP A 46 -2.67 -5.36 2.68
N THR A 47 -3.13 -5.69 1.48
CA THR A 47 -2.31 -6.37 0.46
C THR A 47 -2.32 -5.60 -0.83
N LEU A 48 -1.12 -5.31 -1.36
CA LEU A 48 -0.96 -4.87 -2.74
C LEU A 48 -0.87 -6.08 -3.66
N GLN A 49 -1.67 -6.07 -4.73
CA GLN A 49 -1.59 -7.00 -5.84
C GLN A 49 -0.99 -6.26 -7.04
N PRO A 50 0.26 -6.54 -7.44
CA PRO A 50 0.82 -6.03 -8.68
C PRO A 50 -0.03 -6.45 -9.86
N ALA A 51 -0.26 -5.53 -10.81
CA ALA A 51 -0.89 -5.87 -12.07
C ALA A 51 0.05 -6.70 -12.96
N ASP A 52 -0.51 -7.34 -13.98
CA ASP A 52 0.26 -8.07 -14.98
C ASP A 52 1.35 -7.19 -15.60
N GLY A 53 2.55 -7.76 -15.77
CA GLY A 53 3.73 -7.03 -16.24
C GLY A 53 4.39 -6.15 -15.18
N TRP A 54 3.98 -6.23 -13.92
CA TRP A 54 4.64 -5.58 -12.78
C TRP A 54 5.07 -6.59 -11.72
N VAL A 55 6.20 -6.30 -11.10
CA VAL A 55 6.79 -7.10 -10.03
C VAL A 55 6.79 -6.27 -8.75
N PHE A 56 6.39 -6.88 -7.63
CA PHE A 56 6.52 -6.27 -6.33
C PHE A 56 8.00 -6.21 -5.90
N VAL A 57 8.46 -5.04 -5.47
CA VAL A 57 9.87 -4.80 -5.10
C VAL A 57 10.04 -4.69 -3.59
N GLY A 58 9.13 -4.03 -2.90
CA GLY A 58 9.26 -3.84 -1.46
C GLY A 58 8.18 -2.95 -0.86
N THR A 59 8.07 -3.01 0.47
CA THR A 59 7.14 -2.21 1.25
C THR A 59 7.84 -1.62 2.46
N THR A 60 7.50 -0.39 2.80
CA THR A 60 7.83 0.23 4.09
C THR A 60 6.58 0.84 4.67
N CYS A 61 6.49 0.92 5.99
CA CYS A 61 5.39 1.59 6.67
C CYS A 61 5.91 2.48 7.78
N ASP A 62 5.27 3.62 7.95
CA ASP A 62 5.41 4.49 9.10
C ASP A 62 4.07 4.52 9.84
N GLU A 63 4.11 4.32 11.15
CA GLU A 63 2.95 4.27 12.02
C GLU A 63 3.11 5.31 13.13
N ARG A 64 2.22 6.29 13.13
CA ARG A 64 2.13 7.31 14.18
C ARG A 64 0.96 6.98 15.09
N GLY A 65 1.25 6.77 16.39
CA GLY A 65 0.22 6.57 17.40
C GLY A 65 -0.41 5.17 17.41
N GLY A 66 0.14 4.22 16.66
CA GLY A 66 -0.26 2.81 16.75
C GLY A 66 0.87 1.94 17.29
N SER A 67 0.65 0.62 17.30
CA SER A 67 1.59 -0.33 17.91
C SER A 67 1.79 -1.57 17.05
N GLY A 68 2.88 -1.61 16.30
CA GLY A 68 3.35 -2.82 15.65
C GLY A 68 2.82 -2.97 14.23
N THR A 69 3.74 -2.81 13.28
CA THR A 69 3.51 -3.13 11.88
C THR A 69 4.32 -4.35 11.49
N VAL A 70 3.65 -5.36 10.94
CA VAL A 70 4.27 -6.57 10.38
C VAL A 70 4.19 -6.50 8.86
N ILE A 71 5.33 -6.65 8.20
CA ILE A 71 5.43 -6.64 6.73
C ILE A 71 5.82 -8.05 6.27
N SER A 72 5.04 -8.60 5.34
CA SER A 72 5.32 -9.88 4.69
C SER A 72 5.05 -9.75 3.20
N GLY A 73 6.11 -9.51 2.43
CA GLY A 73 6.01 -9.24 1.00
C GLY A 73 5.15 -8.01 0.71
N SER A 74 4.13 -8.18 -0.13
CA SER A 74 3.18 -7.13 -0.49
C SER A 74 2.00 -6.99 0.49
N THR A 75 2.00 -7.76 1.58
CA THR A 75 1.01 -7.67 2.66
C THR A 75 1.62 -6.96 3.87
N VAL A 76 0.86 -6.01 4.42
CA VAL A 76 1.18 -5.33 5.67
C VAL A 76 0.03 -5.55 6.65
N VAL A 77 0.36 -5.76 7.91
CA VAL A 77 -0.62 -5.88 8.99
C VAL A 77 -0.25 -4.89 10.06
N PHE A 78 -1.17 -3.99 10.38
CA PHE A 78 -0.98 -2.95 11.39
C PHE A 78 -2.05 -3.06 12.47
N ASN A 79 -1.72 -2.69 13.70
CA ASN A 79 -2.67 -2.62 14.80
C ASN A 79 -2.99 -1.15 15.08
N VAL A 80 -4.06 -0.65 14.46
CA VAL A 80 -4.50 0.74 14.56
C VAL A 80 -5.12 0.99 15.93
N GLN A 81 -4.59 1.97 16.65
CA GLN A 81 -5.24 2.55 17.82
C GLN A 81 -6.10 3.75 17.42
N ALA A 82 -6.92 4.25 18.34
CA ALA A 82 -7.67 5.49 18.11
C ALA A 82 -6.70 6.62 17.78
N ASP A 83 -7.05 7.44 16.78
CA ASP A 83 -6.26 8.57 16.28
C ASP A 83 -4.88 8.20 15.69
N ALA A 84 -4.60 6.91 15.49
CA ALA A 84 -3.39 6.47 14.81
C ALA A 84 -3.45 6.76 13.31
N THR A 85 -2.30 7.04 12.71
CA THR A 85 -2.13 7.19 11.27
C THR A 85 -1.04 6.25 10.77
N VAL A 86 -1.39 5.39 9.81
CA VAL A 86 -0.44 4.47 9.16
C VAL A 86 -0.24 4.88 7.71
N VAL A 87 1.02 5.03 7.30
CA VAL A 87 1.42 5.34 5.92
C VAL A 87 2.34 4.23 5.42
N CYS A 88 1.82 3.33 4.60
CA CYS A 88 2.63 2.36 3.88
C CYS A 88 2.94 2.81 2.45
N ASN A 89 4.20 2.62 2.06
CA ASN A 89 4.73 2.84 0.72
C ASN A 89 5.06 1.48 0.10
N PHE A 90 4.33 1.11 -0.94
CA PHE A 90 4.61 -0.06 -1.76
C PHE A 90 5.40 0.37 -3.00
N THR A 91 6.39 -0.44 -3.39
CA THR A 91 7.16 -0.23 -4.63
C THR A 91 6.93 -1.40 -5.57
N VAL A 92 6.61 -1.08 -6.81
CA VAL A 92 6.48 -2.03 -7.92
C VAL A 92 7.36 -1.60 -9.07
N GLN A 93 7.78 -2.56 -9.89
CA GLN A 93 8.63 -2.31 -11.05
C GLN A 93 8.09 -3.06 -12.26
N LYS A 94 8.08 -2.39 -13.41
CA LYS A 94 7.70 -3.02 -14.67
C LYS A 94 8.71 -4.12 -15.01
N ALA A 95 8.18 -5.30 -15.33
CA ALA A 95 8.97 -6.49 -15.66
C ALA A 95 9.81 -6.31 -16.93
#